data_AF-A0AAV4MR45-F1
#
_entry.id   AF-A0AAV4MR45-F1
#
_cell.length_a   1.000
_cell.length_b   1.000
_cell.length_c   1.000
_cell.angle_alpha   90.00
_cell.angle_beta   90.00
_cell.angle_gamma   90.00
#
_symmetry.space_group_name_H-M   'P 1'
#
loop_
_entity.id
_entity.type
_entity.pdbx_description
1 polymer ?
#
loop_
_entity_poly.entity_id
_entity_poly.type
_entity_poly.pdbx_seq_one_letter_code
_entity_poly.pdbx_strand_id
1 'polypeptide(L)'
;MNRICRECIQSHGDNAKFKKVDSNLTCDKQERTTLKVFLSNGNSNIVKFGETTAVKDVIDVVTKRLSETPRPFESVFGIRLVHAPSDEMHWLHSDAGMFQILMKYSYYPIDEWRFELRVRFVPKDLRDMFEKDKVTFLYFYEQEIFKDMTHVALDKKSNFEFLEKDVGLHKFLPSPVITNNKVHFIAIAKLSFLFL
;
A
#
# COMPACT_ATOMS: atom_id res chain seq x y z
N MET A 1 24.00 29.21 8.64
CA MET A 1 24.40 30.28 7.69
C MET A 1 24.15 29.75 6.29
N ASN A 2 23.04 30.19 5.69
CA ASN A 2 22.54 29.74 4.39
C ASN A 2 23.49 30.11 3.26
N ARG A 3 23.76 29.18 2.34
CA ARG A 3 24.30 29.49 1.00
C ARG A 3 23.20 29.36 -0.04
N ILE A 4 22.64 30.52 -0.35
CA ILE A 4 21.81 30.84 -1.50
C ILE A 4 22.63 30.63 -2.77
N CYS A 5 22.13 29.86 -3.73
CA CYS A 5 22.60 29.96 -5.12
C CYS A 5 22.03 31.24 -5.71
N ARG A 6 22.94 32.14 -6.09
CA ARG A 6 22.69 33.43 -6.72
C ARG A 6 23.13 33.34 -8.18
N GLU A 7 22.46 34.14 -9.00
CA GLU A 7 22.81 34.60 -10.36
C GLU A 7 22.23 33.77 -11.53
N CYS A 8 21.62 34.35 -12.58
CA CYS A 8 21.64 35.74 -13.01
C CYS A 8 20.38 36.16 -13.80
N ILE A 9 20.09 37.45 -13.68
CA ILE A 9 19.04 38.25 -14.31
C ILE A 9 19.48 38.62 -15.73
N GLN A 10 18.64 38.43 -16.75
CA GLN A 10 18.43 39.45 -17.82
C GLN A 10 17.25 39.06 -18.73
N SER A 11 16.13 39.79 -18.62
CA SER A 11 15.39 40.31 -19.80
C SER A 11 14.30 41.29 -19.35
N HIS A 12 14.28 42.41 -20.04
CA HIS A 12 13.46 43.61 -19.87
C HIS A 12 11.94 43.40 -19.81
N GLY A 13 11.27 44.33 -19.11
CA GLY A 13 9.99 44.89 -19.56
C GLY A 13 8.75 44.59 -18.70
N ASP A 14 8.24 45.64 -18.06
CA ASP A 14 6.83 45.93 -17.79
C ASP A 14 6.10 45.37 -16.53
N ASN A 15 5.88 46.33 -15.62
CA ASN A 15 4.69 46.53 -14.77
C ASN A 15 3.97 45.30 -14.17
N ALA A 16 4.32 44.95 -12.93
CA ALA A 16 3.39 44.28 -12.02
C ALA A 16 3.58 44.78 -10.58
N LYS A 17 2.47 45.19 -9.96
CA LYS A 17 2.32 45.68 -8.58
C LYS A 17 3.12 44.86 -7.55
N PHE A 18 4.02 45.52 -6.84
CA PHE A 18 4.54 45.03 -5.57
C PHE A 18 3.40 44.96 -4.54
N LYS A 19 2.89 43.76 -4.28
CA LYS A 19 2.18 43.48 -3.03
C LYS A 19 3.23 43.22 -1.95
N LYS A 20 3.16 44.03 -0.90
CA LYS A 20 3.93 43.89 0.34
C LYS A 20 3.73 42.46 0.86
N VAL A 21 4.81 41.69 0.99
CA VAL A 21 4.78 40.39 1.67
C VAL A 21 4.81 40.68 3.16
N ASP A 22 3.71 40.40 3.84
CA ASP A 22 3.63 40.51 5.30
C ASP A 22 4.57 39.50 5.94
N SER A 23 5.55 40.03 6.67
CA SER A 23 6.59 39.32 7.39
C SER A 23 6.05 38.72 8.69
N ASN A 24 5.07 37.82 8.60
CA ASN A 24 4.56 37.05 9.73
C ASN A 24 3.90 35.75 9.23
N LEU A 25 4.70 34.73 8.90
CA LEU A 25 4.21 33.35 8.95
C LEU A 25 5.10 32.57 9.92
N THR A 26 4.53 32.41 11.12
CA THR A 26 4.98 31.51 12.18
C THR A 26 5.22 30.10 11.63
N CYS A 27 6.22 29.43 12.19
CA CYS A 27 6.46 27.99 12.05
C CYS A 27 5.22 27.21 12.51
N ASP A 28 4.26 26.95 11.62
CA ASP A 28 3.17 26.01 11.87
C ASP A 28 2.52 25.54 10.56
N LYS A 29 2.21 24.24 10.50
CA LYS A 29 1.60 23.47 9.39
C LYS A 29 2.51 23.14 8.21
N GLN A 30 3.36 22.13 8.40
CA GLN A 30 3.83 21.30 7.28
C GLN A 30 2.58 20.70 6.61
N GLU A 31 2.25 21.11 5.38
CA GLU A 31 1.10 20.58 4.63
C GLU A 31 1.28 19.07 4.45
N ARG A 32 0.57 18.28 5.26
CA ARG A 32 0.61 16.82 5.16
C ARG A 32 -0.28 16.38 4.00
N THR A 33 0.32 15.86 2.94
CA THR A 33 -0.39 15.23 1.83
C THR A 33 -0.94 13.86 2.25
N THR A 34 -2.04 13.42 1.64
CA THR A 34 -2.62 12.09 1.85
C THR A 34 -2.33 11.16 0.69
N LEU A 35 -2.12 9.89 0.99
CA LEU A 35 -1.92 8.79 0.05
C LEU A 35 -2.95 7.71 0.34
N LYS A 36 -3.59 7.17 -0.71
CA LYS A 36 -4.47 6.01 -0.61
C LYS A 36 -3.67 4.74 -0.93
N VAL A 37 -3.54 3.85 0.05
CA VAL A 37 -2.85 2.55 -0.08
C VAL A 37 -3.89 1.44 -0.11
N PHE A 38 -3.94 0.68 -1.20
CA PHE A 38 -4.85 -0.44 -1.39
C PHE A 38 -4.29 -1.71 -0.73
N LEU A 39 -5.19 -2.52 -0.18
CA LEU A 39 -4.91 -3.77 0.49
C LEU A 39 -5.41 -4.96 -0.34
N SER A 40 -4.86 -6.15 -0.09
CA SER A 40 -5.24 -7.40 -0.78
C SER A 40 -6.72 -7.79 -0.63
N ASN A 41 -7.40 -7.32 0.42
CA ASN A 41 -8.82 -7.61 0.68
C ASN A 41 -9.78 -6.63 -0.03
N GLY A 42 -9.29 -5.77 -0.93
CA GLY A 42 -10.08 -4.76 -1.63
C GLY A 42 -10.28 -3.45 -0.85
N ASN A 43 -9.96 -3.42 0.44
CA ASN A 43 -10.01 -2.20 1.23
C ASN A 43 -8.83 -1.27 0.94
N SER A 44 -8.87 -0.07 1.51
CA SER A 44 -7.76 0.88 1.41
C SER A 44 -7.57 1.67 2.70
N ASN A 45 -6.32 2.03 2.96
CA ASN A 45 -5.92 2.91 4.05
C ASN A 45 -5.47 4.26 3.50
N ILE A 46 -6.03 5.33 4.06
CA ILE A 46 -5.52 6.68 3.79
C ILE A 46 -4.42 6.99 4.82
N VAL A 47 -3.24 7.35 4.31
CA VAL A 47 -2.04 7.65 5.10
C VAL A 47 -1.64 9.09 4.83
N LYS A 48 -1.34 9.85 5.90
CA LYS A 48 -0.74 11.19 5.78
C LYS A 48 0.78 11.05 5.77
N PHE A 49 1.44 11.77 4.88
CA PHE A 49 2.91 11.79 4.79
C PHE A 49 3.43 13.24 4.68
N GLY A 50 4.70 13.43 5.04
CA GLY A 50 5.41 14.70 4.98
C GLY A 50 6.74 14.56 4.25
N GLU A 51 7.52 15.65 4.19
CA GLU A 51 8.74 15.76 3.36
C GLU A 51 9.79 14.69 3.66
N THR A 52 9.87 14.26 4.92
CA THR A 52 10.84 13.27 5.39
C THR A 52 10.29 11.84 5.41
N THR A 53 9.02 11.62 5.05
CA THR A 53 8.40 10.30 5.09
C THR A 53 8.95 9.39 3.98
N ALA A 54 9.46 8.23 4.37
CA ALA A 54 9.89 7.17 3.47
C ALA A 54 8.79 6.11 3.26
N VAL A 55 8.97 5.28 2.24
CA VAL A 55 8.04 4.17 1.92
C VAL A 55 7.86 3.22 3.10
N LYS A 56 8.93 2.91 3.85
CA LYS A 56 8.86 2.07 5.06
C LYS A 56 7.93 2.63 6.13
N ASP A 57 7.89 3.95 6.31
CA ASP A 57 7.02 4.58 7.30
C ASP A 57 5.55 4.43 6.90
N VAL A 58 5.27 4.49 5.59
CA VAL A 58 3.92 4.22 5.05
C VAL A 58 3.56 2.75 5.25
N ILE A 59 4.47 1.82 4.95
CA ILE A 59 4.26 0.38 5.20
C ILE A 59 3.92 0.16 6.67
N ASP A 60 4.74 0.67 7.59
CA ASP A 60 4.56 0.52 9.03
C ASP A 60 3.20 1.05 9.50
N VAL A 61 2.76 2.21 9.02
CA VAL A 61 1.44 2.77 9.37
C VAL A 61 0.30 1.87 8.90
N VAL A 62 0.40 1.32 7.69
CA VAL A 62 -0.65 0.48 7.10
C VAL A 62 -0.66 -0.90 7.76
N THR A 63 0.51 -1.51 7.97
CA THR A 63 0.64 -2.87 8.54
C THR A 63 0.33 -2.89 10.03
N LYS A 64 0.56 -1.81 10.79
CA LYS A 64 0.12 -1.69 12.20
C LYS A 64 -1.39 -1.73 12.35
N ARG A 65 -2.16 -1.35 11.32
CA ARG A 65 -3.63 -1.43 11.36
C ARG A 65 -4.17 -2.84 11.11
N LEU A 66 -3.32 -3.78 10.71
CA LEU A 66 -3.72 -5.18 10.46
C LEU A 66 -3.82 -6.00 11.75
N SER A 67 -3.15 -5.60 12.84
CA SER A 67 -3.18 -6.30 14.12
C SER A 67 -2.73 -5.38 15.26
N GLU A 68 -3.29 -5.57 16.44
CA GLU A 68 -2.90 -4.87 17.66
C GLU A 68 -1.60 -5.41 18.28
N THR A 69 -1.21 -6.64 17.93
CA THR A 69 0.00 -7.29 18.44
C THR A 69 1.15 -7.18 17.44
N PRO A 70 2.39 -6.94 17.90
CA PRO A 70 3.57 -6.99 17.04
C PRO A 70 3.69 -8.34 16.35
N ARG A 71 4.06 -8.34 15.06
CA ARG A 71 4.13 -9.59 14.28
C ARG A 71 5.53 -9.88 13.76
N PRO A 72 6.01 -11.13 13.86
CA PRO A 72 7.37 -11.50 13.42
C PRO A 72 7.65 -11.28 11.93
N PHE A 73 6.62 -11.25 11.08
CA PHE A 73 6.76 -11.14 9.63
C PHE A 73 6.34 -9.76 9.08
N GLU A 74 6.35 -8.70 9.89
CA GLU A 74 6.02 -7.33 9.38
C GLU A 74 6.96 -6.82 8.29
N SER A 75 8.22 -7.27 8.27
CA SER A 75 9.23 -6.83 7.30
C SER A 75 9.06 -7.44 5.90
N VAL A 76 8.14 -8.39 5.72
CA VAL A 76 7.91 -9.03 4.41
C VAL A 76 7.10 -8.16 3.46
N PHE A 77 6.43 -7.13 3.99
CA PHE A 77 5.58 -6.24 3.23
C PHE A 77 6.40 -5.27 2.37
N GLY A 78 5.82 -4.91 1.23
CA GLY A 78 6.32 -3.87 0.34
C GLY A 78 5.17 -3.14 -0.34
N ILE A 79 5.46 -2.00 -0.94
CA ILE A 79 4.50 -1.28 -1.78
C ILE A 79 4.93 -1.41 -3.24
N ARG A 80 3.98 -1.75 -4.11
CA ARG A 80 4.11 -1.57 -5.55
C ARG A 80 3.20 -0.45 -6.03
N LEU A 81 3.64 0.24 -7.06
CA LEU A 81 2.88 1.20 -7.83
C LEU A 81 2.36 0.51 -9.08
N VAL A 82 1.08 0.68 -9.41
CA VAL A 82 0.44 0.09 -10.60
C VAL A 82 -0.31 1.19 -11.35
N HIS A 83 -0.01 1.35 -12.63
CA HIS A 83 -0.77 2.21 -13.53
C HIS A 83 -1.80 1.37 -14.27
N ALA A 84 -3.07 1.48 -13.88
CA ALA A 84 -4.13 0.63 -14.41
C ALA A 84 -4.31 0.73 -15.95
N PRO A 85 -4.20 1.91 -16.60
CA PRO A 85 -4.37 2.02 -18.04
C PRO A 85 -3.28 1.34 -18.87
N SER A 86 -2.02 1.34 -18.41
CA SER A 86 -0.88 0.81 -19.18
C SER A 86 -0.32 -0.51 -18.64
N ASP A 87 -0.84 -1.01 -17.53
CA ASP A 87 -0.32 -2.15 -16.77
C ASP A 87 1.16 -1.97 -16.32
N GLU A 88 1.63 -0.72 -16.25
CA GLU A 88 2.97 -0.41 -15.77
C GLU A 88 3.06 -0.64 -14.26
N MET A 89 4.11 -1.33 -13.80
CA MET A 89 4.26 -1.71 -12.40
C MET A 89 5.68 -1.50 -11.87
N HIS A 90 5.78 -0.84 -10.72
CA HIS A 90 7.05 -0.53 -10.06
C HIS A 90 7.02 -0.91 -8.59
N TRP A 91 7.96 -1.74 -8.14
CA TRP A 91 8.20 -1.91 -6.72
C TRP A 91 8.93 -0.69 -6.15
N LEU A 92 8.39 -0.15 -5.05
CA LEU A 92 9.02 0.96 -4.36
C LEU A 92 10.11 0.43 -3.41
N HIS A 93 11.22 1.15 -3.32
CA HIS A 93 12.28 0.85 -2.36
C HIS A 93 11.89 1.38 -0.97
N SER A 94 12.09 0.58 0.07
CA SER A 94 11.62 0.90 1.43
C SER A 94 12.21 2.21 1.98
N ASP A 95 13.46 2.54 1.63
CA ASP A 95 14.11 3.78 2.05
C ASP A 95 13.88 4.98 1.11
N ALA A 96 13.15 4.80 0.00
CA ALA A 96 12.86 5.92 -0.89
C ALA A 96 11.90 6.92 -0.22
N GLY A 97 12.18 8.21 -0.36
CA GLY A 97 11.30 9.28 0.13
C GLY A 97 10.03 9.40 -0.72
N MET A 98 8.88 9.62 -0.09
CA MET A 98 7.60 9.69 -0.80
C MET A 98 7.57 10.80 -1.85
N PHE A 99 8.13 11.98 -1.56
CA PHE A 99 8.23 13.08 -2.54
C PHE A 99 9.09 12.70 -3.75
N GLN A 100 10.19 11.96 -3.54
CA GLN A 100 11.02 11.47 -4.64
C GLN A 100 10.23 10.51 -5.54
N ILE A 101 9.41 9.63 -4.95
CA ILE A 101 8.52 8.73 -5.71
C ILE A 101 7.51 9.54 -6.53
N LEU A 102 6.84 10.52 -5.93
CA LEU A 102 5.85 11.35 -6.63
C LEU A 102 6.47 12.15 -7.78
N MET A 103 7.67 12.70 -7.59
CA MET A 103 8.38 13.39 -8.67
C MET A 103 8.78 12.42 -9.78
N LYS A 104 9.30 11.23 -9.43
CA LYS A 104 9.78 10.23 -10.39
C LYS A 104 8.66 9.71 -11.31
N TYR A 105 7.45 9.53 -10.77
CA TYR A 105 6.30 8.98 -11.52
C TYR A 105 5.26 10.05 -11.91
N SER A 106 5.69 11.30 -12.04
CA SER A 106 4.82 12.46 -12.33
C SER A 106 4.33 12.58 -13.78
N TYR A 107 4.74 11.67 -14.67
CA TYR A 107 4.36 11.67 -16.08
C TYR A 107 2.93 11.17 -16.34
N TYR A 108 2.31 10.49 -15.37
CA TYR A 108 0.87 10.22 -15.34
C TYR A 108 0.23 10.92 -14.13
N PRO A 109 -1.08 11.25 -14.20
CA PRO A 109 -1.84 11.76 -13.05
C PRO A 109 -1.74 10.83 -11.84
N ILE A 110 -1.61 11.42 -10.64
CA ILE A 110 -1.39 10.64 -9.41
C ILE A 110 -2.56 9.72 -9.04
N ASP A 111 -3.77 10.08 -9.44
CA ASP A 111 -4.99 9.31 -9.23
C ASP A 111 -5.13 8.11 -10.18
N GLU A 112 -4.35 8.06 -11.26
CA GLU A 112 -4.23 6.89 -12.14
C GLU A 112 -3.24 5.85 -11.57
N TRP A 113 -2.36 6.27 -10.66
CA TRP A 113 -1.46 5.38 -9.94
C TRP A 113 -2.12 4.76 -8.71
N ARG A 114 -2.02 3.44 -8.58
CA ARG A 114 -2.46 2.69 -7.40
C ARG A 114 -1.26 2.25 -6.58
N PHE A 115 -1.24 2.67 -5.32
CA PHE A 115 -0.27 2.20 -4.34
C PHE A 115 -0.82 0.96 -3.65
N GLU A 116 -0.24 -0.21 -3.89
CA GLU A 116 -0.72 -1.47 -3.35
C GLU A 116 0.26 -2.01 -2.33
N LEU A 117 -0.21 -2.19 -1.08
CA LEU A 117 0.52 -2.95 -0.08
C LEU A 117 0.44 -4.43 -0.47
N ARG A 118 1.59 -5.11 -0.49
CA ARG A 118 1.68 -6.54 -0.80
C ARG A 118 2.72 -7.23 0.06
N VAL A 119 2.55 -8.51 0.32
CA VAL A 119 3.64 -9.37 0.79
C VAL A 119 4.60 -9.56 -0.37
N ARG A 120 5.81 -8.99 -0.25
CA ARG A 120 6.85 -8.95 -1.29
C ARG A 120 7.88 -10.06 -1.09
N PHE A 121 8.30 -10.28 0.15
CA PHE A 121 9.35 -11.24 0.49
C PHE A 121 8.73 -12.46 1.18
N VAL A 122 8.33 -13.45 0.40
CA VAL A 122 7.65 -14.65 0.92
C VAL A 122 8.63 -15.50 1.74
N PRO A 123 8.33 -15.80 3.02
CA PRO A 123 9.14 -16.71 3.81
C PRO A 123 9.19 -18.11 3.20
N LYS A 124 10.34 -18.78 3.33
CA LYS A 124 10.51 -20.15 2.83
C LYS A 124 9.59 -21.16 3.54
N ASP A 125 9.34 -20.93 4.82
CA ASP A 125 8.47 -21.78 5.64
C ASP A 125 7.14 -21.05 5.92
N LEU A 126 6.14 -21.35 5.09
CA LEU A 126 4.79 -20.80 5.23
C LEU A 126 4.07 -21.33 6.48
N ARG A 127 4.47 -22.50 6.99
CA ARG A 127 3.89 -23.06 8.22
C ARG A 127 4.36 -22.26 9.42
N ASP A 128 5.65 -21.92 9.48
CA ASP A 128 6.19 -21.04 10.51
C ASP A 128 5.49 -19.67 10.51
N MET A 129 5.27 -19.10 9.32
CA MET A 129 4.49 -17.87 9.17
C MET A 129 3.06 -18.04 9.67
N PHE A 130 2.36 -19.13 9.33
CA PHE A 130 1.01 -19.37 9.84
C PHE A 130 0.96 -19.53 11.37
N GLU A 131 1.91 -20.25 11.96
CA GLU A 131 1.89 -20.54 13.40
C GLU A 131 2.23 -19.30 14.23
N LYS A 132 3.18 -18.47 13.77
CA LYS A 132 3.67 -17.29 14.49
C LYS A 132 2.98 -15.97 14.09
N ASP A 133 2.44 -15.90 12.88
CA ASP A 133 1.85 -14.69 12.31
C ASP A 133 0.71 -15.04 11.33
N LYS A 134 -0.42 -15.47 11.91
CA LYS A 134 -1.63 -15.79 11.15
C LYS A 134 -2.10 -14.61 10.30
N VAL A 135 -1.95 -13.38 10.76
CA VAL A 135 -2.44 -12.18 10.06
C VAL A 135 -1.69 -11.99 8.75
N THR A 136 -0.35 -12.00 8.79
CA THR A 136 0.47 -11.88 7.58
C THR A 136 0.29 -13.07 6.66
N PHE A 137 0.15 -14.28 7.20
CA PHE A 137 -0.15 -15.46 6.40
C PHE A 137 -1.46 -15.33 5.63
N LEU A 138 -2.53 -14.93 6.30
CA LEU A 138 -3.85 -14.79 5.69
C LEU A 138 -3.87 -13.67 4.66
N TYR A 139 -3.19 -12.56 4.95
CA TYR A 139 -3.01 -11.47 3.98
C TYR A 139 -2.32 -11.95 2.70
N PHE A 140 -1.25 -12.74 2.83
CA PHE A 140 -0.55 -13.34 1.69
C PHE A 140 -1.44 -14.31 0.93
N TYR A 141 -2.21 -15.14 1.64
CA TYR A 141 -3.13 -16.08 1.04
C TYR A 141 -4.23 -15.39 0.23
N GLU A 142 -4.85 -14.35 0.78
CA GLU A 142 -5.81 -13.51 0.06
C GLU A 142 -5.17 -12.89 -1.19
N GLN A 143 -3.97 -12.33 -1.05
CA GLN A 143 -3.23 -11.74 -2.17
C GLN A 143 -3.07 -12.70 -3.36
N GLU A 144 -2.71 -13.96 -3.12
CA GLU A 144 -2.48 -14.92 -4.20
C GLU A 144 -3.78 -15.44 -4.82
N ILE A 145 -4.85 -15.56 -4.03
CA ILE A 145 -6.16 -15.98 -4.55
C ILE A 145 -6.81 -14.91 -5.40
N PHE A 146 -6.70 -13.64 -4.98
CA PHE A 146 -7.30 -12.51 -5.67
C PHE A 146 -6.44 -11.98 -6.82
N LYS A 147 -5.28 -12.59 -7.07
CA LYS A 147 -4.30 -12.16 -8.08
C LYS A 147 -4.85 -12.17 -9.51
N ASP A 148 -5.65 -13.19 -9.85
CA ASP A 148 -6.18 -13.41 -11.22
C ASP A 148 -7.60 -12.86 -11.39
N MET A 149 -8.27 -12.47 -10.30
CA MET A 149 -9.54 -11.76 -10.39
C MET A 149 -9.26 -10.30 -10.72
N THR A 150 -9.38 -9.98 -12.02
CA THR A 150 -9.28 -8.61 -12.55
C THR A 150 -9.89 -7.59 -11.60
N HIS A 151 -9.18 -6.48 -11.37
CA HIS A 151 -9.44 -5.42 -10.39
C HIS A 151 -10.89 -4.87 -10.34
N VAL A 152 -11.72 -5.16 -11.35
CA VAL A 152 -13.14 -4.80 -11.48
C VAL A 152 -14.09 -5.79 -10.78
N ALA A 153 -13.66 -7.04 -10.57
CA ALA A 153 -14.50 -8.12 -10.03
C ALA A 153 -14.62 -8.09 -8.49
N LEU A 154 -13.73 -7.40 -7.79
CA LEU A 154 -13.74 -7.30 -6.33
C LEU A 154 -14.91 -6.45 -5.79
N ASP A 155 -15.55 -5.64 -6.63
CA ASP A 155 -16.72 -4.84 -6.26
C ASP A 155 -18.03 -5.66 -6.21
N LYS A 156 -18.02 -6.93 -6.65
CA LYS A 156 -19.23 -7.77 -6.68
C LYS A 156 -19.16 -8.92 -5.67
N LYS A 157 -20.02 -8.79 -4.66
CA LYS A 157 -20.37 -9.65 -3.51
C LYS A 157 -20.57 -11.17 -3.76
N SER A 158 -20.30 -11.74 -4.94
CA SER A 158 -20.88 -13.03 -5.37
C SER A 158 -19.90 -14.20 -5.59
N ASN A 159 -18.61 -14.10 -5.28
CA ASN A 159 -17.64 -15.12 -5.72
C ASN A 159 -17.30 -16.27 -4.73
N PHE A 160 -18.00 -16.41 -3.60
CA PHE A 160 -17.58 -17.41 -2.60
C PHE A 160 -17.80 -18.87 -3.05
N GLU A 161 -18.91 -19.17 -3.73
CA GLU A 161 -19.22 -20.54 -4.19
C GLU A 161 -18.29 -21.01 -5.34
N PHE A 162 -17.65 -20.06 -6.04
CA PHE A 162 -16.67 -20.31 -7.08
C PHE A 162 -15.29 -20.66 -6.50
N LEU A 163 -14.90 -20.02 -5.39
CA LEU A 163 -13.58 -20.17 -4.79
C LEU A 163 -13.35 -21.55 -4.13
N GLU A 164 -14.39 -22.16 -3.55
CA GLU A 164 -14.27 -23.51 -2.97
C GLU A 164 -14.12 -24.60 -4.04
N LYS A 165 -14.74 -24.43 -5.21
CA LYS A 165 -14.73 -25.45 -6.28
C LYS A 165 -13.50 -25.38 -7.19
N ASP A 166 -13.06 -24.18 -7.58
CA ASP A 166 -12.05 -24.06 -8.65
C ASP A 166 -10.61 -23.88 -8.16
N VAL A 167 -10.40 -23.24 -7.00
CA VAL A 167 -9.04 -22.90 -6.53
C VAL A 167 -8.34 -24.07 -5.86
N GLY A 168 -9.09 -24.97 -5.23
CA GLY A 168 -8.57 -26.19 -4.61
C GLY A 168 -7.51 -25.92 -3.55
N LEU A 169 -7.92 -25.51 -2.34
CA LEU A 169 -7.02 -25.28 -1.19
C LEU A 169 -5.97 -26.38 -0.96
N HIS A 170 -6.32 -27.63 -1.27
CA HIS A 170 -5.45 -28.82 -1.18
C HIS A 170 -4.25 -28.80 -2.13
N LYS A 171 -4.28 -27.98 -3.19
CA LYS A 171 -3.16 -27.81 -4.12
C LYS A 171 -2.05 -26.93 -3.53
N PHE A 172 -2.38 -26.08 -2.56
CA PHE A 172 -1.45 -25.08 -2.00
C PHE A 172 -1.10 -25.33 -0.54
N LEU A 173 -1.95 -26.04 0.21
CA LEU A 173 -1.73 -26.31 1.63
C LEU A 173 -1.68 -27.83 1.91
N PRO A 174 -0.74 -28.28 2.75
CA PRO A 174 -0.71 -29.67 3.23
C PRO A 174 -2.03 -30.03 3.91
N SER A 175 -2.53 -31.26 3.70
CA SER A 175 -3.80 -31.75 4.26
C SER A 175 -3.99 -31.46 5.76
N PRO A 176 -2.98 -31.58 6.64
CA PRO A 176 -3.15 -31.28 8.07
C PRO A 176 -3.53 -29.82 8.37
N VAL A 177 -3.05 -28.88 7.57
CA VAL A 177 -3.35 -27.43 7.74
C VAL A 177 -4.81 -27.16 7.36
N ILE A 178 -5.29 -27.83 6.30
CA ILE A 178 -6.65 -27.72 5.81
C ILE A 178 -7.63 -28.39 6.75
N THR A 179 -7.35 -29.60 7.24
CA THR A 179 -8.27 -30.31 8.13
C THR A 179 -8.44 -29.62 9.48
N ASN A 180 -7.35 -29.08 10.05
CA ASN A 180 -7.41 -28.41 11.36
C ASN A 180 -7.95 -26.98 11.30
N ASN A 181 -7.78 -26.28 10.18
CA ASN A 181 -8.14 -24.86 10.07
C ASN A 181 -9.25 -24.59 9.04
N LYS A 182 -9.88 -25.63 8.47
CA LYS A 182 -10.97 -25.52 7.48
C LYS A 182 -12.06 -24.53 7.91
N VAL A 183 -12.47 -24.62 9.18
CA VAL A 183 -13.47 -23.72 9.77
C VAL A 183 -12.95 -22.29 9.87
N HIS A 184 -11.66 -22.10 10.14
CA HIS A 184 -11.02 -20.79 10.27
C HIS A 184 -10.87 -20.09 8.92
N PHE A 185 -10.49 -20.80 7.86
CA PHE A 185 -10.44 -20.25 6.49
C PHE A 185 -11.82 -19.84 5.98
N ILE A 186 -12.83 -20.67 6.22
CA ILE A 186 -14.23 -20.36 5.89
C ILE A 186 -14.74 -19.19 6.74
N ALA A 187 -14.38 -19.13 8.02
CA ALA A 187 -14.79 -18.06 8.94
C ALA A 187 -14.10 -16.73 8.63
N ILE A 188 -12.81 -16.71 8.28
CA ILE A 188 -12.08 -15.50 7.89
C ILE A 188 -12.68 -14.93 6.61
N ALA A 189 -12.90 -15.77 5.60
CA ALA A 189 -13.55 -15.33 4.36
C ALA A 189 -14.98 -14.81 4.57
N LYS A 190 -15.72 -15.36 5.55
CA LYS A 190 -17.04 -14.85 5.97
C LYS A 190 -16.96 -13.57 6.82
N LEU A 191 -15.98 -13.45 7.72
CA LEU A 191 -15.79 -12.31 8.63
C LEU A 191 -15.29 -11.07 7.90
N SER A 192 -14.43 -11.21 6.88
CA SER A 192 -14.04 -10.13 5.98
C SER A 192 -15.24 -9.51 5.25
N PHE A 193 -16.36 -10.24 5.14
CA PHE A 193 -17.59 -9.79 4.51
C PHE A 193 -18.66 -9.24 5.47
N LEU A 194 -18.54 -9.49 6.78
CA LEU A 194 -19.51 -9.08 7.80
C LEU A 194 -19.23 -7.69 8.40
N PHE A 195 -18.09 -7.07 8.05
CA PHE A 195 -17.72 -5.71 8.46
C PHE A 195 -17.70 -4.68 7.30
N LEU A 196 -18.49 -4.93 6.25
CA LEU A 196 -18.81 -4.00 5.15
C LEU A 196 -20.33 -3.88 4.94
#